data_AF-A0A925MEI9-F1
#
_entry.id   AF-A0A925MEI9-F1
#
_cell.length_a   1.000
_cell.length_b   1.000
_cell.length_c   1.000
_cell.angle_alpha   90.00
_cell.angle_beta   90.00
_cell.angle_gamma   90.00
#
_symmetry.space_group_name_H-M   'P 1'
#
loop_
_entity.id
_entity.type
_entity.pdbx_description
1 polymer ?
#
loop_
_entity_poly.entity_id
_entity_poly.type
_entity_poly.pdbx_seq_one_letter_code
_entity_poly.pdbx_strand_id
1 'polypeptide(L)'
;MPATLFNLWNPYRASDGTLTFELTQSDTFRISRGTRTFLDAALKALGIEIDGSYTWDILPGRSLYYTSYPHDDNWRDRWSRMWRFRIVPEEALPSRLDRLDIAPIALSDSDTTWDVDADDKEQYLRTAFVIADFVKSRDEVEQIAATALAHTDARATLLDPAIRELASGVHQLQLILRRIDLPADVAILDSLARTLQSAGGVVNWSEHVARNADSDAELKAEAANWLAELKAQHRDE
;
A
#
# COMPACT_ATOMS: atom_id res chain seq x y z
N MET A 1 -7.56 -25.32 -7.40
CA MET A 1 -6.34 -24.49 -7.48
C MET A 1 -6.07 -23.95 -6.08
N PRO A 2 -4.82 -23.82 -5.63
CA PRO A 2 -4.53 -23.15 -4.35
C PRO A 2 -5.16 -21.76 -4.36
N ALA A 3 -5.73 -21.36 -3.22
CA ALA A 3 -6.31 -20.03 -3.07
C ALA A 3 -5.22 -18.98 -3.26
N THR A 4 -5.46 -17.99 -4.13
CA THR A 4 -4.54 -16.88 -4.32
C THR A 4 -4.62 -15.98 -3.11
N LEU A 5 -3.48 -15.66 -2.49
CA LEU A 5 -3.44 -14.83 -1.30
C LEU A 5 -2.95 -13.41 -1.64
N PHE A 6 -3.84 -12.43 -1.49
CA PHE A 6 -3.49 -11.02 -1.52
C PHE A 6 -3.56 -10.39 -0.13
N ASN A 7 -2.70 -9.40 0.11
CA ASN A 7 -2.73 -8.60 1.33
C ASN A 7 -3.35 -7.23 1.04
N LEU A 8 -4.48 -6.96 1.70
CA LEU A 8 -5.15 -5.67 1.72
C LEU A 8 -4.51 -4.75 2.75
N TRP A 9 -4.28 -3.51 2.34
CA TRP A 9 -3.63 -2.50 3.15
C TRP A 9 -4.37 -1.18 3.09
N ASN A 10 -4.26 -0.45 4.19
CA ASN A 10 -4.41 1.00 4.22
C ASN A 10 -5.72 1.53 3.59
N PRO A 11 -6.90 0.93 3.87
CA PRO A 11 -8.17 1.49 3.43
C PRO A 11 -8.38 2.92 3.96
N TYR A 12 -8.98 3.80 3.15
CA TYR A 12 -9.34 5.14 3.56
C TYR A 12 -10.39 5.76 2.63
N ARG A 13 -11.10 6.77 3.13
CA ARG A 13 -12.04 7.57 2.35
C ARG A 13 -11.43 8.92 2.01
N ALA A 14 -11.35 9.24 0.72
CA ALA A 14 -10.93 10.53 0.21
C ALA A 14 -12.01 11.60 0.42
N SER A 15 -11.64 12.88 0.27
CA SER A 15 -12.54 14.02 0.52
C SER A 15 -13.75 14.05 -0.41
N ASP A 16 -13.62 13.52 -1.63
CA ASP A 16 -14.67 13.39 -2.64
C ASP A 16 -15.61 12.19 -2.39
N GLY A 17 -15.43 11.46 -1.28
CA GLY A 17 -16.24 10.31 -0.89
C GLY A 17 -15.76 8.98 -1.48
N THR A 18 -14.72 9.00 -2.31
CA THR A 18 -14.10 7.81 -2.90
C THR A 18 -13.42 6.96 -1.84
N LEU A 19 -13.59 5.64 -1.90
CA LEU A 19 -12.84 4.70 -1.08
C LEU A 19 -11.57 4.27 -1.80
N THR A 20 -10.44 4.31 -1.12
CA THR A 20 -9.16 3.85 -1.66
C THR A 20 -8.54 2.82 -0.72
N PHE A 21 -7.91 1.80 -1.30
CA PHE A 21 -7.09 0.85 -0.55
C PHE A 21 -5.94 0.36 -1.43
N GLU A 22 -4.91 -0.21 -0.80
CA GLU A 22 -3.80 -0.82 -1.49
C GLU A 22 -3.86 -2.35 -1.40
N LEU A 23 -3.43 -2.99 -2.47
CA LEU A 23 -3.27 -4.43 -2.55
C LEU A 23 -1.84 -4.76 -2.90
N THR A 24 -1.30 -5.76 -2.21
CA THR A 24 0.04 -6.30 -2.47
C THR A 24 -0.06 -7.81 -2.63
N GLN A 25 0.79 -8.34 -3.49
CA GLN A 25 0.86 -9.76 -3.79
C GLN A 25 1.52 -10.49 -2.60
N SER A 26 0.91 -11.56 -2.08
CA SER A 26 1.59 -12.43 -1.11
C SER A 26 2.16 -13.69 -1.76
N ASP A 27 1.51 -14.23 -2.80
CA ASP A 27 1.92 -15.44 -3.53
C ASP A 27 2.24 -15.13 -5.02
N THR A 28 1.82 -15.96 -5.98
CA THR A 28 2.23 -15.89 -7.40
C THR A 28 1.10 -15.49 -8.37
N PHE A 29 0.47 -14.31 -8.25
CA PHE A 29 -0.47 -13.81 -9.27
C PHE A 29 -0.49 -12.27 -9.46
N ARG A 30 -1.05 -11.79 -10.59
CA ARG A 30 -1.14 -10.37 -10.96
C ARG A 30 -2.60 -9.92 -11.04
N ILE A 31 -2.86 -8.66 -10.68
CA ILE A 31 -4.15 -7.99 -10.90
C ILE A 31 -4.07 -7.19 -12.21
N SER A 32 -5.11 -7.28 -13.04
CA SER A 32 -5.23 -6.51 -14.28
C SER A 32 -6.28 -5.40 -14.12
N ARG A 33 -7.56 -5.73 -14.31
CA ARG A 33 -8.67 -4.78 -14.22
C ARG A 33 -9.49 -4.94 -12.95
N GLY A 34 -9.31 -6.04 -12.23
CA GLY A 34 -10.21 -6.45 -11.16
C GLY A 34 -11.58 -6.89 -11.71
N THR A 35 -12.19 -7.87 -11.05
CA THR A 35 -13.61 -8.18 -11.26
C THR A 35 -14.45 -7.55 -10.17
N ARG A 36 -15.75 -7.35 -10.44
CA ARG A 36 -16.73 -6.97 -9.41
C ARG A 36 -16.69 -7.96 -8.24
N THR A 37 -16.66 -9.27 -8.51
CA THR A 37 -16.58 -10.31 -7.48
C THR A 37 -15.34 -10.19 -6.60
N PHE A 38 -14.17 -9.96 -7.21
CA PHE A 38 -12.92 -9.73 -6.48
C PHE A 38 -13.00 -8.50 -5.57
N LEU A 39 -13.57 -7.41 -6.08
CA LEU A 39 -13.74 -6.17 -5.32
C LEU A 39 -14.76 -6.29 -4.21
N ASP A 40 -15.88 -6.96 -4.44
CA ASP A 40 -16.88 -7.22 -3.40
C ASP A 40 -16.25 -8.05 -2.27
N ALA A 41 -15.40 -9.03 -2.59
CA ALA A 41 -14.67 -9.81 -1.60
C ALA A 41 -13.63 -8.97 -0.84
N ALA A 42 -12.88 -8.10 -1.54
CA ALA A 42 -11.94 -7.17 -0.93
C ALA A 42 -12.63 -6.18 0.02
N LEU A 43 -13.73 -5.57 -0.43
CA LEU A 43 -14.54 -4.63 0.36
C LEU A 43 -15.11 -5.32 1.61
N LYS A 44 -15.68 -6.51 1.43
CA LYS A 44 -16.17 -7.32 2.55
C LYS A 44 -15.08 -7.67 3.55
N ALA A 45 -13.88 -8.00 3.08
CA ALA A 45 -12.73 -8.27 3.95
C ALA A 45 -12.34 -7.04 4.78
N LEU A 46 -12.48 -5.84 4.20
CA LEU A 46 -12.31 -4.55 4.88
C LEU A 46 -13.49 -4.17 5.79
N GLY A 47 -14.53 -5.01 5.89
CA GLY A 47 -15.76 -4.70 6.64
C GLY A 47 -16.64 -3.64 5.98
N ILE A 48 -16.55 -3.50 4.66
CA ILE A 48 -17.27 -2.49 3.87
C ILE A 48 -18.31 -3.21 3.02
N GLU A 49 -19.58 -2.90 3.28
CA GLU A 49 -20.69 -3.37 2.47
C GLU A 49 -21.20 -2.20 1.61
N ILE A 50 -21.29 -2.43 0.30
CA ILE A 50 -21.83 -1.47 -0.66
C ILE A 50 -23.07 -2.11 -1.28
N ASP A 51 -24.25 -1.67 -0.85
CA ASP A 51 -25.54 -2.21 -1.32
C ASP A 51 -25.85 -1.83 -2.78
N GLY A 52 -25.21 -0.76 -3.29
CA GLY A 52 -25.43 -0.21 -4.62
C GLY A 52 -24.34 -0.52 -5.66
N SER A 53 -24.49 0.07 -6.85
CA SER A 53 -23.44 0.07 -7.87
C SER A 53 -22.26 0.92 -7.44
N TYR A 54 -21.10 0.59 -8.01
CA TYR A 54 -19.87 1.37 -7.85
C TYR A 54 -19.03 1.16 -9.10
N THR A 55 -18.24 2.17 -9.42
CA THR A 55 -17.20 2.07 -10.44
C THR A 55 -15.85 2.04 -9.77
N TRP A 56 -14.83 1.56 -10.48
CA TRP A 56 -13.48 1.51 -9.92
C TRP A 56 -12.41 1.76 -10.96
N ASP A 57 -11.26 2.20 -10.47
CA ASP A 57 -10.02 2.18 -11.21
C ASP A 57 -8.90 1.57 -10.38
N ILE A 58 -7.94 1.00 -11.10
CA ILE A 58 -6.75 0.38 -10.51
C ILE A 58 -5.55 1.14 -11.06
N LEU A 59 -4.70 1.59 -10.15
CA LEU A 59 -3.42 2.17 -10.48
C LEU A 59 -2.31 1.18 -10.07
N PRO A 60 -1.71 0.46 -11.03
CA PRO A 60 -0.54 -0.36 -10.76
C PRO A 60 0.71 0.50 -10.52
N GLY A 61 1.59 0.03 -9.64
CA GLY A 61 2.88 0.63 -9.41
C GLY A 61 3.75 -0.21 -8.49
N ARG A 62 4.75 0.42 -7.90
CA ARG A 62 5.67 -0.25 -6.95
C ARG A 62 5.85 0.54 -5.68
N SER A 63 6.12 -0.15 -4.58
CA SER A 63 6.42 0.51 -3.31
C SER A 63 7.46 -0.23 -2.50
N LEU A 64 8.32 0.53 -1.83
CA LEU A 64 9.19 0.04 -0.77
C LEU A 64 8.41 -0.30 0.50
N TYR A 65 7.23 0.33 0.69
CA TYR A 65 6.55 0.25 1.96
C TYR A 65 6.05 -1.14 2.29
N TYR A 66 5.65 -1.92 1.28
CA TYR A 66 5.03 -3.23 1.44
C TYR A 66 5.97 -4.42 1.20
N THR A 67 7.27 -4.20 0.99
CA THR A 67 8.19 -5.32 0.76
C THR A 67 8.55 -6.05 2.05
N SER A 68 8.78 -7.36 1.95
CA SER A 68 9.44 -8.17 2.99
C SER A 68 10.97 -8.12 2.91
N TYR A 69 11.52 -7.52 1.85
CA TYR A 69 12.96 -7.53 1.53
C TYR A 69 13.50 -6.11 1.26
N PRO A 70 13.42 -5.16 2.23
CA PRO A 70 13.78 -3.76 2.01
C PRO A 70 15.28 -3.52 1.74
N HIS A 71 16.13 -4.51 2.00
CA HIS A 71 17.59 -4.43 1.86
C HIS A 71 18.16 -5.32 0.74
N ASP A 72 17.31 -5.90 -0.11
CA ASP A 72 17.76 -6.76 -1.21
C ASP A 72 18.52 -5.99 -2.30
N ASP A 73 19.55 -6.59 -2.90
CA ASP A 73 20.28 -5.98 -4.00
C ASP A 73 19.41 -5.84 -5.26
N ASN A 74 18.47 -6.75 -5.46
CA ASN A 74 17.49 -6.68 -6.53
C ASN A 74 16.42 -5.63 -6.21
N TRP A 75 16.47 -4.51 -6.94
CA TRP A 75 15.50 -3.44 -6.78
C TRP A 75 14.04 -3.89 -6.93
N ARG A 76 13.76 -4.96 -7.68
CA ARG A 76 12.38 -5.47 -7.86
C ARG A 76 11.81 -6.07 -6.59
N ASP A 77 12.67 -6.60 -5.74
CA ASP A 77 12.30 -7.23 -4.47
C ASP A 77 12.15 -6.13 -3.41
N ARG A 78 13.03 -5.11 -3.43
CA ARG A 78 12.87 -3.91 -2.60
C ARG A 78 11.61 -3.10 -2.94
N TRP A 79 11.38 -2.84 -4.22
CA TRP A 79 10.23 -2.09 -4.71
C TRP A 79 9.16 -3.05 -5.23
N SER A 80 8.48 -3.72 -4.31
CA SER A 80 7.49 -4.75 -4.63
C SER A 80 6.30 -4.18 -5.40
N ARG A 81 5.62 -5.03 -6.18
CA ARG A 81 4.42 -4.62 -6.92
C ARG A 81 3.29 -4.30 -5.96
N MET A 82 2.52 -3.28 -6.30
CA MET A 82 1.28 -2.95 -5.62
C MET A 82 0.23 -2.43 -6.60
N TRP A 83 -1.01 -2.50 -6.15
CA TRP A 83 -2.17 -1.97 -6.84
C TRP A 83 -2.90 -1.05 -5.89
N ARG A 84 -3.06 0.21 -6.28
CA ARG A 84 -4.02 1.09 -5.61
C ARG A 84 -5.38 0.93 -6.28
N PHE A 85 -6.37 0.62 -5.48
CA PHE A 85 -7.76 0.57 -5.88
C PHE A 85 -8.46 1.84 -5.47
N ARG A 86 -9.22 2.41 -6.39
CA ARG A 86 -10.07 3.57 -6.15
C ARG A 86 -11.50 3.21 -6.51
N ILE A 87 -12.39 3.20 -5.53
CA ILE A 87 -13.78 2.76 -5.61
C ILE A 87 -14.67 3.99 -5.46
N VAL A 88 -15.47 4.27 -6.49
CA VAL A 88 -16.43 5.38 -6.51
C VAL A 88 -17.83 4.78 -6.38
N PRO A 89 -18.41 4.79 -5.17
CA PRO A 89 -19.75 4.27 -4.95
C PRO A 89 -20.80 5.25 -5.48
N GLU A 90 -21.90 4.73 -6.03
CA GLU A 90 -23.02 5.58 -6.45
C GLU A 90 -23.80 6.14 -5.26
N GLU A 91 -23.79 5.41 -4.15
CA GLU A 91 -24.40 5.81 -2.88
C GLU A 91 -23.32 6.18 -1.86
N ALA A 92 -23.66 7.08 -0.93
CA ALA A 92 -22.71 7.49 0.10
C ALA A 92 -22.41 6.33 1.05
N LEU A 93 -21.13 6.01 1.22
CA LEU A 93 -20.67 5.05 2.22
C LEU A 93 -21.00 5.54 3.65
N PRO A 94 -21.20 4.61 4.60
CA PRO A 94 -21.31 4.95 6.01
C PRO A 94 -20.10 5.77 6.49
N SER A 95 -20.31 6.62 7.48
CA SER A 95 -19.32 7.61 7.94
C SER A 95 -18.10 7.02 8.62
N ARG A 96 -18.14 5.75 9.01
CA ARG A 96 -17.07 5.05 9.71
C ARG A 96 -16.78 3.72 9.01
N LEU A 97 -15.51 3.50 8.71
CA LEU A 97 -14.99 2.21 8.26
C LEU A 97 -14.47 1.50 9.51
N ASP A 98 -15.09 0.37 9.88
CA ASP A 98 -14.93 -0.20 11.22
C ASP A 98 -13.63 -1.00 11.44
N ARG A 99 -12.75 -1.13 10.43
CA ARG A 99 -11.54 -1.98 10.48
C ARG A 99 -10.34 -1.39 9.72
N LEU A 100 -9.91 -0.18 10.09
CA LEU A 100 -8.75 0.49 9.47
C LEU A 100 -7.41 0.16 10.13
N ASP A 101 -7.44 -0.59 11.23
CA ASP A 101 -6.36 -0.78 12.20
C ASP A 101 -5.65 -2.14 12.11
N ILE A 102 -6.16 -3.06 11.27
CA ILE A 102 -5.58 -4.40 11.12
C ILE A 102 -5.28 -4.61 9.64
N ALA A 103 -4.09 -4.22 9.20
CA ALA A 103 -3.54 -4.60 7.91
C ALA A 103 -2.23 -5.35 8.17
N PRO A 104 -2.01 -6.51 7.53
CA PRO A 104 -2.68 -7.01 6.33
C PRO A 104 -3.87 -7.96 6.57
N ILE A 105 -4.87 -7.87 5.68
CA ILE A 105 -5.97 -8.87 5.60
C ILE A 105 -5.74 -9.74 4.38
N ALA A 106 -5.71 -11.06 4.61
CA ALA A 106 -5.60 -12.06 3.55
C ALA A 106 -6.92 -12.20 2.78
N LEU A 107 -6.85 -12.06 1.45
CA LEU A 107 -7.95 -12.29 0.52
C LEU A 107 -7.64 -13.53 -0.31
N SER A 108 -8.56 -14.50 -0.33
CA SER A 108 -8.40 -15.80 -1.03
C SER A 108 -8.92 -15.82 -2.48
N ASP A 109 -9.59 -14.75 -2.91
CA ASP A 109 -10.23 -14.67 -4.23
C ASP A 109 -9.26 -14.13 -5.30
N SER A 110 -9.33 -14.71 -6.50
CA SER A 110 -8.46 -14.35 -7.64
C SER A 110 -9.12 -13.38 -8.62
N ASP A 111 -8.36 -12.43 -9.15
CA ASP A 111 -8.78 -11.60 -10.29
C ASP A 111 -8.76 -12.42 -11.60
N THR A 112 -9.94 -12.77 -12.12
CA THR A 112 -10.07 -13.54 -13.38
C THR A 112 -9.88 -12.70 -14.63
N THR A 113 -9.68 -11.38 -14.52
CA THR A 113 -9.36 -10.53 -15.69
C THR A 113 -7.90 -10.60 -16.09
N TRP A 114 -7.10 -11.37 -15.37
CA TRP A 114 -5.71 -11.59 -15.71
C TRP A 114 -5.57 -12.29 -17.06
N ASP A 115 -4.95 -11.57 -18.00
CA ASP A 115 -4.51 -12.09 -19.28
C ASP A 115 -2.97 -12.05 -19.27
N VAL A 116 -2.36 -13.21 -19.55
CA VAL A 116 -0.89 -13.39 -19.57
C VAL A 116 -0.25 -12.52 -20.64
N ASP A 117 -1.01 -12.19 -21.69
CA ASP A 117 -0.53 -11.50 -22.89
C ASP A 117 -0.90 -10.01 -22.92
N ALA A 118 -1.89 -9.56 -22.15
CA ALA A 118 -2.29 -8.14 -22.03
C ALA A 118 -1.41 -7.36 -21.03
N ASP A 119 -0.17 -7.82 -20.85
CA ASP A 119 0.74 -7.36 -19.81
C ASP A 119 1.20 -5.93 -20.12
N ASP A 120 0.51 -4.95 -19.53
CA ASP A 120 0.92 -3.56 -19.40
C ASP A 120 2.12 -3.47 -18.43
N LYS A 121 3.19 -4.23 -18.73
CA LYS A 121 4.47 -4.29 -18.01
C LYS A 121 5.03 -2.90 -17.75
N GLU A 122 4.71 -1.95 -18.61
CA GLU A 122 5.19 -0.58 -18.52
C GLU A 122 4.60 0.17 -17.33
N GLN A 123 3.34 -0.03 -16.95
CA GLN A 123 2.73 0.84 -15.94
C GLN A 123 3.40 0.72 -14.57
N TYR A 124 3.80 -0.50 -14.17
CA TYR A 124 4.58 -0.74 -12.94
C TYR A 124 6.00 -0.17 -12.98
N LEU A 125 6.51 0.15 -14.17
CA LEU A 125 7.83 0.76 -14.36
C LEU A 125 7.74 2.29 -14.44
N ARG A 126 6.52 2.84 -14.55
CA ARG A 126 6.24 4.28 -14.68
C ARG A 126 5.58 4.91 -13.46
N THR A 127 5.25 4.11 -12.44
CA THR A 127 4.57 4.56 -11.21
C THR A 127 5.22 3.96 -9.97
N ALA A 128 5.54 4.81 -8.99
CA ALA A 128 5.95 4.38 -7.65
C ALA A 128 5.12 5.08 -6.58
N PHE A 129 4.93 4.39 -5.46
CA PHE A 129 4.28 4.89 -4.26
C PHE A 129 5.32 4.94 -3.14
N VAL A 130 5.57 6.13 -2.63
CA VAL A 130 6.45 6.34 -1.47
C VAL A 130 5.56 6.67 -0.29
N ILE A 131 5.59 5.78 0.70
CA ILE A 131 4.73 5.83 1.88
C ILE A 131 5.66 5.89 3.10
N ALA A 132 5.32 6.74 4.06
CA ALA A 132 6.06 6.87 5.30
C ALA A 132 5.14 7.22 6.48
N ASP A 133 5.35 6.54 7.60
CA ASP A 133 4.59 6.74 8.83
C ASP A 133 5.37 7.59 9.84
N PHE A 134 4.70 8.54 10.47
CA PHE A 134 5.31 9.47 11.43
C PHE A 134 4.52 9.55 12.74
N VAL A 135 5.25 9.52 13.86
CA VAL A 135 4.74 9.92 15.18
C VAL A 135 5.05 11.41 15.37
N LYS A 136 4.37 12.24 14.57
CA LYS A 136 4.54 13.71 14.51
C LYS A 136 3.19 14.35 14.28
N SER A 137 3.07 15.66 14.52
CA SER A 137 1.87 16.41 14.14
C SER A 137 1.71 16.46 12.62
N ARG A 138 0.47 16.65 12.13
CA ARG A 138 0.18 16.83 10.70
C ARG A 138 1.03 17.93 10.07
N ASP A 139 1.10 19.11 10.70
CA ASP A 139 1.85 20.26 10.19
C ASP A 139 3.34 19.95 10.03
N GLU A 140 3.94 19.20 10.97
CA GLU A 140 5.32 18.73 10.83
C GLU A 140 5.48 17.79 9.64
N VAL A 141 4.54 16.87 9.41
CA VAL A 141 4.59 15.93 8.28
C VAL A 141 4.42 16.69 6.95
N GLU A 142 3.58 17.72 6.90
CA GLU A 142 3.44 18.60 5.72
C GLU A 142 4.77 19.31 5.41
N GLN A 143 5.45 19.84 6.44
CA GLN A 143 6.75 20.49 6.29
C GLN A 143 7.84 19.50 5.85
N ILE A 144 7.84 18.27 6.38
CA ILE A 144 8.75 17.20 5.97
C ILE A 144 8.52 16.84 4.50
N ALA A 145 7.26 16.68 4.08
CA ALA A 145 6.91 16.37 2.70
C ALA A 145 7.39 17.48 1.75
N ALA A 146 7.10 18.75 2.06
CA ALA A 146 7.55 19.88 1.27
C ALA A 146 9.08 19.93 1.15
N THR A 147 9.79 19.68 2.25
CA THR A 147 11.26 19.65 2.28
C THR A 147 11.78 18.49 1.44
N ALA A 148 11.27 17.28 1.60
CA ALA A 148 11.69 16.11 0.85
C ALA A 148 11.46 16.28 -0.66
N LEU A 149 10.33 16.89 -1.04
CA LEU A 149 9.99 17.18 -2.45
C LEU A 149 10.86 18.28 -3.06
N ALA A 150 11.29 19.28 -2.27
CA ALA A 150 12.19 20.32 -2.75
C ALA A 150 13.63 19.82 -2.99
N HIS A 151 14.04 18.75 -2.31
CA HIS A 151 15.39 18.16 -2.41
C HIS A 151 15.46 16.95 -3.33
N THR A 152 14.39 16.65 -4.06
CA THR A 152 14.35 15.56 -5.03
C THR A 152 13.98 16.11 -6.40
N ASP A 153 14.67 15.65 -7.44
CA ASP A 153 14.27 15.91 -8.83
C ASP A 153 13.04 15.08 -9.24
N ALA A 154 12.49 14.29 -8.31
CA ALA A 154 11.36 13.42 -8.57
C ALA A 154 10.06 14.22 -8.75
N ARG A 155 9.39 14.00 -9.88
CA ARG A 155 8.05 14.54 -10.13
C ARG A 155 7.00 13.74 -9.36
N ALA A 156 6.85 14.06 -8.08
CA ALA A 156 5.84 13.46 -7.22
C ALA A 156 4.57 14.32 -7.16
N THR A 157 3.44 13.66 -6.93
CA THR A 157 2.14 14.26 -6.61
C THR A 157 1.73 13.75 -5.23
N LEU A 158 1.18 14.62 -4.39
CA LEU A 158 0.58 14.21 -3.12
C LEU A 158 -0.75 13.52 -3.41
N LEU A 159 -1.01 12.41 -2.74
CA LEU A 159 -2.27 11.66 -2.87
C LEU A 159 -3.28 12.20 -1.88
N ASP A 160 -4.55 12.40 -2.23
CA ASP A 160 -5.56 12.86 -1.25
C ASP A 160 -6.05 11.71 -0.36
N PRO A 161 -6.17 11.87 0.98
CA PRO A 161 -5.54 12.91 1.79
C PRO A 161 -4.02 12.73 1.84
N ALA A 162 -3.27 13.83 1.66
CA ALA A 162 -1.80 13.82 1.60
C ALA A 162 -1.18 13.15 2.83
N ILE A 163 -1.82 13.38 3.98
CA ILE A 163 -1.45 12.84 5.26
C ILE A 163 -2.70 12.27 5.91
N ARG A 164 -2.64 10.99 6.25
CA ARG A 164 -3.73 10.24 6.85
C ARG A 164 -3.42 9.99 8.32
N GLU A 165 -4.38 10.25 9.19
CA GLU A 165 -4.26 9.88 10.60
C GLU A 165 -4.74 8.43 10.77
N LEU A 166 -3.88 7.59 11.33
CA LEU A 166 -4.16 6.21 11.68
C LEU A 166 -4.62 6.14 13.15
N ALA A 167 -5.30 5.06 13.53
CA ALA A 167 -5.92 4.90 14.86
C ALA A 167 -4.94 5.08 16.06
N SER A 168 -3.63 4.95 15.83
CA SER A 168 -2.57 5.12 16.82
C SER A 168 -2.04 6.55 16.98
N GLY A 169 -2.66 7.55 16.32
CA GLY A 169 -2.13 8.92 16.24
C GLY A 169 -0.90 9.04 15.32
N VAL A 170 -0.61 7.99 14.55
CA VAL A 170 0.40 7.99 13.49
C VAL A 170 -0.14 8.73 12.28
N HIS A 171 0.65 9.62 11.73
CA HIS A 171 0.37 10.31 10.47
C HIS A 171 1.13 9.65 9.33
N GLN A 172 0.40 9.09 8.37
CA GLN A 172 0.97 8.48 7.17
C GLN A 172 0.99 9.45 6.01
N LEU A 173 2.18 9.74 5.50
CA LEU A 173 2.42 10.46 4.25
C LEU A 173 2.36 9.48 3.07
N GLN A 174 1.63 9.83 2.01
CA GLN A 174 1.61 9.06 0.77
C GLN A 174 1.90 9.94 -0.46
N LEU A 175 2.94 9.56 -1.20
CA LEU A 175 3.37 10.22 -2.43
C LEU A 175 3.19 9.27 -3.61
N ILE A 176 2.61 9.77 -4.70
CA ILE A 176 2.63 9.07 -5.99
C ILE A 176 3.62 9.74 -6.92
N LEU A 177 4.57 8.97 -7.43
CA LEU A 177 5.49 9.40 -8.46
C LEU A 177 5.03 8.79 -9.77
N ARG A 178 4.69 9.64 -10.73
CA ARG A 178 4.29 9.24 -12.09
C ARG A 178 5.39 9.64 -13.06
N ARG A 179 5.47 8.92 -14.18
CA ARG A 179 6.45 9.17 -15.26
C ARG A 179 7.90 8.94 -14.82
N ILE A 180 8.11 7.99 -13.91
CA ILE A 180 9.45 7.47 -13.61
C ILE A 180 9.87 6.43 -14.67
N ASP A 181 11.12 6.04 -14.67
CA ASP A 181 11.67 4.96 -15.50
C ASP A 181 12.44 3.97 -14.62
N LEU A 182 11.83 2.82 -14.31
CA LEU A 182 12.49 1.78 -13.54
C LEU A 182 13.22 0.79 -14.46
N PRO A 183 14.52 0.51 -14.21
CA PRO A 183 15.24 0.74 -12.95
C PRO A 183 16.03 2.06 -12.84
N ALA A 184 16.10 2.89 -13.88
CA ALA A 184 16.97 4.07 -13.91
C ALA A 184 16.73 5.04 -12.73
N ASP A 185 15.48 5.20 -12.31
CA ASP A 185 15.08 6.14 -11.25
C ASP A 185 15.07 5.53 -9.84
N VAL A 186 15.47 4.26 -9.66
CA VAL A 186 15.48 3.60 -8.34
C VAL A 186 16.32 4.40 -7.33
N ALA A 187 17.46 4.95 -7.75
CA ALA A 187 18.33 5.73 -6.87
C ALA A 187 17.64 7.00 -6.34
N ILE A 188 16.80 7.64 -7.16
CA ILE A 188 16.01 8.83 -6.78
C ILE A 188 14.95 8.43 -5.76
N LEU A 189 14.25 7.31 -6.00
CA LEU A 189 13.24 6.79 -5.09
C LEU A 189 13.84 6.40 -3.73
N ASP A 190 14.97 5.70 -3.74
CA ASP A 190 15.71 5.33 -2.54
C ASP A 190 16.20 6.58 -1.77
N SER A 191 16.60 7.64 -2.48
CA SER A 191 17.00 8.91 -1.87
C SER A 191 15.82 9.59 -1.17
N LEU A 192 14.64 9.60 -1.81
CA LEU A 192 13.43 10.14 -1.23
C LEU A 192 13.01 9.34 0.03
N ALA A 193 13.01 8.01 -0.04
CA ALA A 193 12.73 7.15 1.12
C ALA A 193 13.72 7.41 2.27
N ARG A 194 15.03 7.48 2.00
CA ARG A 194 16.04 7.81 3.03
C ARG A 194 15.85 9.21 3.64
N THR A 195 15.42 10.18 2.84
CA THR A 195 15.14 11.53 3.33
C THR A 195 13.97 11.51 4.32
N LEU A 196 12.88 10.81 3.98
CA LEU A 196 11.73 10.64 4.88
C LEU A 196 12.13 9.86 6.15
N GLN A 197 12.94 8.82 6.00
CA GLN A 197 13.45 8.03 7.13
C GLN A 197 14.32 8.86 8.08
N SER A 198 15.21 9.69 7.52
CA SER A 198 16.07 10.60 8.30
C SER A 198 15.28 11.67 9.04
N ALA A 199 14.09 12.04 8.54
CA ALA A 199 13.14 12.92 9.22
C ALA A 199 12.31 12.22 10.32
N GLY A 200 12.60 10.94 10.60
CA GLY A 200 11.95 10.13 11.62
C GLY A 200 10.79 9.26 11.12
N GLY A 201 10.58 9.21 9.80
CA GLY A 201 9.54 8.40 9.17
C GLY A 201 9.91 6.92 9.13
N VAL A 202 8.90 6.06 9.18
CA VAL A 202 9.05 4.61 8.94
C VAL A 202 8.58 4.31 7.54
N VAL A 203 9.49 3.83 6.68
CA VAL A 203 9.26 3.70 5.23
C VAL A 203 9.00 2.26 4.77
N ASN A 204 8.91 1.33 5.73
CA ASN A 204 8.56 -0.06 5.50
C ASN A 204 7.63 -0.56 6.61
N TRP A 205 6.58 -1.28 6.23
CA TRP A 205 5.54 -1.75 7.15
C TRP A 205 6.10 -2.69 8.23
N SER A 206 7.10 -3.52 7.92
CA SER A 206 7.66 -4.46 8.89
C SER A 206 8.45 -3.74 9.98
N GLU A 207 9.10 -2.63 9.63
CA GLU A 207 9.74 -1.71 10.58
C GLU A 207 8.68 -1.00 11.43
N HIS A 208 7.54 -0.62 10.86
CA HIS A 208 6.44 0.02 11.58
C HIS A 208 5.90 -0.92 12.66
N VAL A 209 5.61 -2.16 12.28
CA VAL A 209 5.17 -3.20 13.19
C VAL A 209 6.20 -3.42 14.29
N ALA A 210 7.48 -3.56 13.94
CA ALA A 210 8.54 -3.78 14.94
C ALA A 210 8.64 -2.62 15.94
N ARG A 211 8.47 -1.37 15.48
CA ARG A 211 8.52 -0.17 16.32
C ARG A 211 7.32 -0.03 17.25
N ASN A 212 6.12 -0.39 16.79
CA ASN A 212 4.88 -0.30 17.57
C ASN A 212 4.62 -1.54 18.44
N ALA A 213 5.21 -2.68 18.10
CA ALA A 213 5.20 -3.90 18.91
C ALA A 213 5.84 -3.70 20.30
N ASP A 214 6.71 -2.71 20.47
CA ASP A 214 7.27 -2.37 21.79
C ASP A 214 6.29 -1.57 22.68
N SER A 215 5.16 -1.11 22.12
CA SER A 215 4.09 -0.43 22.86
C SER A 215 2.84 -1.29 23.12
N ASP A 216 2.66 -2.40 22.39
CA ASP A 216 1.49 -3.28 22.51
C ASP A 216 1.86 -4.77 22.28
N ALA A 217 1.78 -5.56 23.35
CA ALA A 217 2.24 -6.96 23.37
C ALA A 217 1.35 -7.89 22.53
N GLU A 218 0.08 -7.52 22.31
CA GLU A 218 -0.88 -8.33 21.56
C GLU A 218 -0.65 -8.18 20.05
N LEU A 219 -0.49 -6.94 19.56
CA LEU A 219 -0.08 -6.64 18.18
C LEU A 219 1.29 -7.25 17.84
N LYS A 220 2.23 -7.30 18.80
CA LYS A 220 3.53 -7.98 18.62
C LYS A 220 3.37 -9.46 18.34
N ALA A 221 2.49 -10.14 19.07
CA ALA A 221 2.25 -11.57 18.92
C ALA A 221 1.55 -11.88 17.59
N GLU A 222 0.52 -11.10 17.23
CA GLU A 222 -0.21 -11.27 15.97
C GLU A 222 0.70 -11.04 14.75
N ALA A 223 1.44 -9.93 14.72
CA ALA A 223 2.29 -9.61 13.59
C ALA A 223 3.52 -10.52 13.48
N ALA A 224 4.08 -10.99 14.61
CA ALA A 224 5.16 -11.97 14.62
C ALA A 224 4.70 -13.35 14.10
N ASN A 225 3.51 -13.80 14.50
CA ASN A 225 2.92 -15.04 14.00
C ASN A 225 2.68 -14.94 12.49
N TRP A 226 2.08 -13.84 12.03
CA TRP A 226 1.84 -13.62 10.61
C TRP A 226 3.13 -13.57 9.78
N LEU A 227 4.16 -12.84 10.25
CA LEU A 227 5.48 -12.81 9.62
C LEU A 227 6.13 -14.19 9.54
N ALA A 228 5.94 -15.02 10.57
CA ALA A 228 6.45 -16.38 10.59
C ALA A 228 5.72 -17.28 9.58
N GLU A 229 4.39 -17.16 9.47
CA GLU A 229 3.57 -17.88 8.49
C GLU A 229 3.98 -17.53 7.06
N LEU A 230 4.15 -16.25 6.75
CA LEU A 230 4.64 -15.80 5.44
C LEU A 230 6.02 -16.36 5.11
N LYS A 231 6.97 -16.27 6.06
CA LYS A 231 8.33 -16.80 5.86
C LYS A 231 8.34 -18.32 5.70
N ALA A 232 7.43 -19.03 6.36
CA ALA A 232 7.30 -20.48 6.21
C ALA A 232 6.76 -20.84 4.82
N GLN A 233 5.73 -20.14 4.35
CA GLN A 233 5.14 -20.35 3.03
C GLN A 233 6.14 -20.11 1.88
N HIS A 234 7.11 -19.23 2.06
CA HIS A 234 8.14 -18.92 1.05
C HIS A 234 9.45 -19.72 1.17
N ARG A 235 9.60 -20.60 2.17
CA ARG A 235 10.80 -21.46 2.29
C ARG A 235 10.66 -22.82 1.61
N ASP A 236 9.44 -23.19 1.21
CA ASP A 236 9.13 -24.48 0.60
C ASP A 236 9.07 -24.43 -0.95
N GLU A 237 9.53 -23.31 -1.55
CA GLU A 237 9.74 -23.12 -3.01
C GLU A 237 11.24 -23.10 -3.37
#